data_AF-A0A8R1ERF5-F1
#
_entry.id   AF-A0A8R1ERF5-F1
#
_cell.length_a   1.000
_cell.length_b   1.000
_cell.length_c   1.000
_cell.angle_alpha   90.00
_cell.angle_beta   90.00
_cell.angle_gamma   90.00
#
_symmetry.space_group_name_H-M   'P 1'
#
loop_
_entity.id
_entity.type
_entity.pdbx_description
1 polymer ?
#
loop_
_entity_poly.entity_id
_entity_poly.type
_entity_poly.pdbx_seq_one_letter_code
_entity_poly.pdbx_strand_id
1 'polypeptide(L)'
;MKYPTIIDSQQLFREHDHPLKAGLDPECRSTMPLCPESFAKVMKNIDTFIFDADGVLWLGESVMPGSPRLIDYLVKHDKQIIVLTNNATKSRAVYAKKLAKLGYNPQKMNKNNLVNPAAVVADTLHRSGLNGKRVYLIGEQGLRDEMDELGIEYFGHGPEKKMDEEGGAFMYDIKLEE
;
A
#
# COMPACT_ATOMS: atom_id res chain seq x y z
N MET A 1 -30.11 -2.21 -12.75
CA MET A 1 -28.72 -1.74 -12.84
C MET A 1 -27.81 -2.87 -12.36
N LYS A 2 -27.06 -3.49 -13.28
CA LYS A 2 -26.05 -4.50 -12.94
C LYS A 2 -24.77 -3.75 -12.56
N TYR A 3 -24.26 -3.99 -11.36
CA TYR A 3 -22.91 -3.54 -11.01
C TYR A 3 -21.91 -4.16 -11.99
N PRO A 4 -20.89 -3.42 -12.46
CA PRO A 4 -19.86 -4.01 -13.29
C PRO A 4 -19.14 -5.10 -12.51
N THR A 5 -18.87 -6.21 -13.20
CA THR A 5 -18.06 -7.34 -12.75
C THR A 5 -16.79 -6.81 -12.07
N ILE A 6 -16.69 -6.97 -10.76
CA ILE A 6 -15.45 -6.74 -10.02
C ILE A 6 -14.47 -7.78 -10.57
N ILE A 7 -13.49 -7.34 -11.35
CA ILE A 7 -12.33 -8.17 -11.66
C ILE A 7 -11.56 -8.27 -10.35
N ASP A 8 -11.89 -9.29 -9.58
CA ASP A 8 -11.13 -9.70 -8.41
C ASP A 8 -9.71 -9.99 -8.91
N SER A 9 -8.70 -9.31 -8.35
CA SER A 9 -7.31 -9.58 -8.69
C SER A 9 -6.97 -11.06 -8.46
N GLN A 10 -7.64 -11.72 -7.50
CA GLN A 10 -7.54 -13.17 -7.32
C GLN A 10 -8.17 -13.98 -8.46
N GLN A 11 -9.12 -13.44 -9.22
CA GLN A 11 -9.68 -14.09 -10.41
C GLN A 11 -8.66 -14.11 -11.56
N LEU A 12 -7.88 -13.03 -11.74
CA LEU A 12 -6.72 -13.01 -12.65
C LEU A 12 -5.65 -14.04 -12.22
N PHE A 13 -5.43 -14.20 -10.92
CA PHE A 13 -4.56 -15.25 -10.37
C PHE A 13 -5.18 -16.65 -10.39
N ARG A 14 -6.48 -16.83 -10.69
CA ARG A 14 -7.10 -18.16 -10.80
C ARG A 14 -6.88 -18.79 -12.17
N GLU A 15 -6.62 -18.01 -13.21
CA GLU A 15 -6.32 -18.54 -14.54
C GLU A 15 -5.04 -19.39 -14.52
N HIS A 16 -5.16 -20.64 -14.96
CA HIS A 16 -4.20 -21.70 -14.66
C HIS A 16 -2.79 -21.49 -15.23
N ASP A 17 -2.61 -20.59 -16.21
CA ASP A 17 -1.34 -20.40 -16.96
C ASP A 17 -0.71 -19.00 -16.83
N HIS A 18 -1.04 -18.22 -15.80
CA HIS A 18 -0.45 -16.88 -15.66
C HIS A 18 1.08 -16.95 -15.39
N PRO A 19 1.93 -16.24 -16.16
CA PRO A 19 3.40 -16.34 -16.08
C PRO A 19 3.99 -16.01 -14.70
N LEU A 20 3.29 -15.20 -13.89
CA LEU A 20 3.66 -14.93 -12.49
C LEU A 20 3.61 -16.18 -11.57
N LYS A 21 2.93 -17.26 -11.96
CA LYS A 21 2.84 -18.52 -11.19
C LYS A 21 4.08 -19.40 -11.33
N ALA A 22 4.91 -19.17 -12.35
CA ALA A 22 6.01 -20.07 -12.72
C ALA A 22 7.08 -20.20 -11.61
N GLY A 23 7.21 -19.21 -10.73
CA GLY A 23 8.17 -19.22 -9.60
C GLY A 23 7.59 -19.59 -8.23
N LEU A 24 6.29 -19.83 -8.11
CA LEU A 24 5.65 -20.18 -6.83
C LEU A 24 5.57 -21.70 -6.67
N ASP A 25 5.80 -22.17 -5.44
CA ASP A 25 5.57 -23.57 -5.05
C ASP A 25 4.18 -24.03 -5.53
N PRO A 26 4.04 -25.18 -6.21
CA PRO A 26 2.77 -25.73 -6.64
C PRO A 26 1.68 -25.78 -5.55
N GLU A 27 2.04 -25.98 -4.29
CA GLU A 27 1.10 -25.92 -3.17
C GLU A 27 0.60 -24.49 -2.87
N CYS A 28 1.43 -23.47 -3.13
CA CYS A 28 1.05 -22.05 -3.07
C CYS A 28 0.23 -21.57 -4.29
N ARG A 29 0.10 -22.38 -5.34
CA ARG A 29 -0.70 -22.05 -6.54
C ARG A 29 -2.20 -22.30 -6.35
N SER A 30 -2.57 -22.99 -5.28
CA SER A 30 -3.95 -23.26 -4.90
C SER A 30 -4.55 -22.07 -4.16
N THR A 31 -5.41 -21.30 -4.83
CA THR A 31 -6.18 -20.19 -4.22
C THR A 31 -7.41 -20.73 -3.48
N MET A 32 -7.24 -21.76 -2.64
CA MET A 32 -8.35 -22.21 -1.80
C MET A 32 -8.65 -21.14 -0.74
N PRO A 33 -9.94 -20.77 -0.55
CA PRO A 33 -10.33 -19.91 0.55
C PRO A 33 -9.85 -20.48 1.88
N LEU A 34 -9.39 -19.60 2.77
CA LEU A 34 -9.05 -20.01 4.13
C LEU A 34 -10.33 -20.49 4.84
N CYS A 35 -10.28 -21.72 5.35
CA CYS A 35 -11.28 -22.25 6.26
C CYS A 35 -10.77 -22.07 7.71
N PRO A 36 -11.63 -22.25 8.74
CA PRO A 36 -11.21 -22.11 10.13
C PRO A 36 -9.97 -22.92 10.49
N GLU A 37 -9.85 -24.16 9.97
CA GLU A 37 -8.74 -25.06 10.25
C GLU A 37 -7.44 -24.60 9.59
N SER A 38 -7.48 -24.14 8.33
CA SER A 38 -6.30 -23.64 7.65
C SER A 38 -5.87 -22.27 8.19
N PHE A 39 -6.83 -21.42 8.57
CA PHE A 39 -6.53 -20.16 9.23
C PHE A 39 -5.88 -20.36 10.60
N ALA A 40 -6.33 -21.33 11.39
CA ALA A 40 -5.69 -21.67 12.67
C ALA A 40 -4.22 -22.09 12.50
N LYS A 41 -3.89 -22.83 11.42
CA LYS A 41 -2.50 -23.19 11.09
C LYS A 41 -1.66 -21.96 10.73
N VAL A 42 -2.20 -21.06 9.90
CA VAL A 42 -1.55 -19.79 9.56
C VAL A 42 -1.28 -18.98 10.84
N MET A 43 -2.28 -18.83 11.70
CA MET A 43 -2.17 -18.12 12.97
C MET A 43 -1.09 -18.69 13.90
N LYS A 44 -0.87 -20.01 13.87
CA LYS A 44 0.16 -20.65 14.70
C LYS A 44 1.58 -20.39 14.18
N ASN A 45 1.76 -20.35 12.87
CA ASN A 45 3.08 -20.39 12.24
C ASN A 45 3.56 -19.02 11.71
N ILE A 46 2.68 -18.02 11.67
CA ILE A 46 2.99 -16.69 11.14
C ILE A 46 2.90 -15.66 12.26
N ASP A 47 3.97 -14.90 12.44
CA ASP A 47 4.06 -13.84 13.46
C ASP A 47 3.72 -12.45 12.89
N THR A 48 3.97 -12.25 11.60
CA THR A 48 3.79 -10.96 10.93
C THR A 48 2.92 -11.11 9.68
N PHE A 49 1.91 -10.25 9.58
CA PHE A 49 1.04 -10.16 8.41
C PHE A 49 1.32 -8.85 7.67
N ILE A 50 1.57 -8.97 6.37
CA ILE A 50 1.73 -7.83 5.47
C ILE A 50 0.48 -7.79 4.59
N PHE A 51 -0.26 -6.69 4.68
CA PHE A 51 -1.46 -6.46 3.88
C PHE A 51 -1.18 -5.43 2.82
N ASP A 52 -1.66 -5.70 1.61
CA ASP A 52 -1.96 -4.63 0.66
C ASP A 52 -3.07 -3.71 1.22
N ALA A 53 -3.22 -2.53 0.62
CA ALA A 53 -4.10 -1.47 1.04
C ALA A 53 -5.41 -1.43 0.22
N ASP A 54 -5.35 -0.81 -0.97
CA ASP A 54 -6.50 -0.57 -1.84
C ASP A 54 -7.01 -1.88 -2.46
N GLY A 55 -8.28 -2.22 -2.23
CA GLY A 55 -8.89 -3.49 -2.61
C GLY A 55 -8.78 -4.59 -1.55
N VAL A 56 -8.01 -4.38 -0.47
CA VAL A 56 -7.80 -5.38 0.60
C VAL A 56 -8.29 -4.88 1.96
N LEU A 57 -7.81 -3.72 2.40
CA LEU A 57 -8.23 -3.10 3.66
C LEU A 57 -9.33 -2.06 3.46
N TRP A 58 -9.31 -1.35 2.33
CA TRP A 58 -10.31 -0.36 1.94
C TRP A 58 -10.45 -0.29 0.42
N LEU A 59 -11.53 0.32 -0.07
CA LEU A 59 -11.71 0.68 -1.47
C LEU A 59 -12.14 2.14 -1.54
N GLY A 60 -11.26 3.01 -2.07
CA GLY A 60 -11.47 4.45 -2.00
C GLY A 60 -11.59 4.91 -0.55
N GLU A 61 -12.66 5.62 -0.21
CA GLU A 61 -12.95 6.07 1.17
C GLU A 61 -13.89 5.11 1.94
N SER A 62 -14.12 3.89 1.43
CA SER A 62 -14.94 2.87 2.08
C SER A 62 -14.09 1.75 2.67
N VAL A 63 -14.46 1.27 3.86
CA VAL A 63 -13.77 0.15 4.51
C VAL A 63 -14.13 -1.17 3.85
N MET A 64 -13.16 -2.09 3.72
CA MET A 64 -13.47 -3.45 3.29
C MET A 64 -14.24 -4.19 4.41
N PRO A 65 -15.34 -4.90 4.09
CA PRO A 65 -16.12 -5.57 5.12
C PRO A 65 -15.29 -6.54 5.97
N GLY A 66 -15.31 -6.34 7.28
CA GLY A 66 -14.62 -7.20 8.24
C GLY A 66 -13.12 -6.96 8.40
N SER A 67 -12.48 -6.10 7.58
CA SER A 67 -11.04 -5.86 7.68
C SER A 67 -10.60 -5.23 9.00
N PRO A 68 -11.30 -4.24 9.62
CA PRO A 68 -10.88 -3.74 10.93
C PRO A 68 -10.97 -4.82 12.01
N ARG A 69 -12.01 -5.67 11.95
CA ARG A 69 -12.20 -6.78 12.88
C ARG A 69 -11.09 -7.83 12.75
N LEU A 70 -10.66 -8.15 11.53
CA LEU A 70 -9.55 -9.05 11.29
C LEU A 70 -8.26 -8.48 11.88
N ILE A 71 -7.92 -7.22 11.58
CA ILE A 71 -6.72 -6.58 12.12
C ILE A 71 -6.75 -6.58 13.66
N ASP A 72 -7.88 -6.22 14.27
CA ASP A 72 -8.04 -6.26 15.72
C ASP A 72 -7.86 -7.66 16.30
N TYR A 73 -8.37 -8.68 15.61
CA TYR A 73 -8.21 -10.07 16.00
C TYR A 73 -6.73 -10.50 15.96
N LEU A 74 -6.02 -10.18 14.88
CA LEU A 74 -4.60 -10.50 14.72
C LEU A 74 -3.75 -9.82 15.80
N VAL A 75 -3.96 -8.51 16.02
CA VAL A 75 -3.23 -7.77 17.07
C VAL A 75 -3.53 -8.33 18.47
N LYS A 76 -4.76 -8.76 18.74
CA LYS A 76 -5.12 -9.43 20.02
C LYS A 76 -4.41 -10.77 20.22
N HIS A 77 -3.88 -11.38 19.16
CA HIS A 77 -3.15 -12.64 19.18
C HIS A 77 -1.64 -12.39 18.91
N ASP A 78 -1.15 -11.23 19.33
CA ASP A 78 0.26 -10.82 19.29
C ASP A 78 0.88 -10.84 17.89
N LYS A 79 0.07 -10.70 16.84
CA LYS A 79 0.56 -10.62 15.46
C LYS A 79 0.96 -9.20 15.11
N GLN A 80 2.13 -9.08 14.49
CA GLN A 80 2.61 -7.82 13.92
C GLN A 80 1.91 -7.54 12.60
N ILE A 81 1.52 -6.29 12.37
CA ILE A 81 0.79 -5.88 11.18
C ILE A 81 1.56 -4.79 10.45
N ILE A 82 1.80 -5.04 9.16
CA ILE A 82 2.33 -4.06 8.22
C ILE A 82 1.32 -3.88 7.09
N VAL A 83 1.04 -2.64 6.74
CA VAL A 83 0.30 -2.26 5.54
C VAL A 83 1.32 -1.77 4.54
N LEU A 84 1.46 -2.49 3.44
CA LEU A 84 2.37 -2.18 2.34
C LEU A 84 1.55 -1.74 1.14
N THR A 85 1.69 -0.48 0.74
CA THR A 85 1.02 0.07 -0.45
C THR A 85 2.05 0.61 -1.41
N ASN A 86 1.78 0.53 -2.72
CA ASN A 86 2.60 1.15 -3.76
C ASN A 86 2.21 2.62 -4.03
N ASN A 87 1.23 3.16 -3.31
CA ASN A 87 0.73 4.50 -3.54
C ASN A 87 1.59 5.55 -2.79
N ALA A 88 2.28 6.39 -3.57
CA ALA A 88 3.17 7.44 -3.07
C ALA A 88 2.51 8.82 -2.96
N THR A 89 1.22 8.94 -3.32
CA THR A 89 0.51 10.24 -3.36
C THR A 89 0.24 10.80 -1.96
N LYS A 90 0.18 9.94 -0.94
CA LYS A 90 -0.11 10.30 0.46
C LYS A 90 1.01 9.81 1.38
N SER A 91 1.30 10.57 2.43
CA SER A 91 2.24 10.15 3.48
C SER A 91 1.64 9.08 4.38
N ARG A 92 2.48 8.36 5.12
CA ARG A 92 2.06 7.40 6.15
C ARG A 92 1.20 8.06 7.22
N ALA A 93 1.49 9.31 7.57
CA ALA A 93 0.66 10.08 8.50
C ALA A 93 -0.77 10.30 7.97
N VAL A 94 -0.92 10.59 6.67
CA VAL A 94 -2.23 10.73 6.02
C VAL A 94 -2.96 9.39 5.96
N TYR A 95 -2.27 8.28 5.63
CA TYR A 95 -2.87 6.95 5.66
C TYR A 95 -3.28 6.50 7.08
N ALA A 96 -2.50 6.82 8.11
CA ALA A 96 -2.87 6.54 9.49
C ALA A 96 -4.17 7.27 9.89
N LYS A 97 -4.34 8.53 9.46
CA LYS A 97 -5.60 9.27 9.65
C LYS A 97 -6.76 8.62 8.88
N LYS A 98 -6.51 8.10 7.67
CA LYS A 98 -7.51 7.36 6.88
C LYS A 98 -7.95 6.09 7.60
N LEU A 99 -7.01 5.26 8.07
CA LEU A 99 -7.29 4.07 8.87
C LEU A 99 -8.17 4.41 10.09
N ALA A 100 -7.83 5.45 10.84
CA ALA A 100 -8.65 5.90 11.97
C ALA A 100 -10.09 6.24 11.55
N LYS A 101 -10.27 6.99 10.45
CA LYS A 101 -11.60 7.33 9.90
C LYS A 101 -12.39 6.10 9.47
N LEU A 102 -11.72 5.07 8.97
CA LEU A 102 -12.32 3.81 8.53
C LEU A 102 -12.60 2.82 9.67
N GLY A 103 -12.42 3.24 10.93
CA GLY A 103 -12.75 2.45 12.11
C GLY A 103 -11.65 1.51 12.59
N TYR A 104 -10.42 1.65 12.09
CA TYR A 104 -9.27 0.95 12.65
C TYR A 104 -8.80 1.65 13.92
N ASN A 105 -8.43 0.87 14.94
CA ASN A 105 -7.95 1.43 16.21
C ASN A 105 -6.60 2.16 16.03
N PRO A 106 -6.53 3.49 16.24
CA PRO A 106 -5.31 4.27 16.02
C PRO A 106 -4.13 3.90 16.92
N GLN A 107 -4.39 3.27 18.06
CA GLN A 107 -3.33 2.77 18.96
C GLN A 107 -2.64 1.53 18.40
N LYS A 108 -3.36 0.74 17.58
CA LYS A 108 -2.86 -0.51 16.99
C LYS A 108 -2.39 -0.35 15.55
N MET A 109 -3.04 0.57 14.82
CA MET A 109 -2.78 0.87 13.42
C MET A 109 -2.45 2.34 13.28
N ASN A 110 -1.16 2.65 13.29
CA ASN A 110 -0.63 4.01 13.16
C ASN A 110 0.39 4.09 12.01
N LYS A 111 1.05 5.24 11.86
CA LYS A 111 2.00 5.47 10.77
C LYS A 111 3.15 4.46 10.72
N ASN A 112 3.54 3.89 11.86
CA ASN A 112 4.65 2.93 11.93
C ASN A 112 4.27 1.56 11.36
N ASN A 113 2.97 1.27 11.25
CA ASN A 113 2.47 0.08 10.57
C ASN A 113 2.44 0.24 9.05
N LEU A 114 2.73 1.44 8.50
CA LEU A 114 2.58 1.73 7.07
C LEU A 114 3.94 1.81 6.39
N VAL A 115 4.03 1.19 5.21
CA VAL A 115 5.17 1.30 4.29
C VAL A 115 4.62 1.67 2.92
N ASN A 116 5.18 2.73 2.34
CA ASN A 116 4.89 3.15 0.97
C ASN A 116 6.13 3.75 0.29
N PRO A 117 6.14 3.94 -1.05
CA PRO A 117 7.33 4.42 -1.75
C PRO A 117 7.78 5.80 -1.29
N ALA A 118 6.84 6.69 -0.94
CA ALA A 118 7.17 8.02 -0.42
C ALA A 118 8.07 7.93 0.83
N ALA A 119 7.66 7.14 1.81
CA ALA A 119 8.44 6.92 3.03
C ALA A 119 9.78 6.22 2.78
N VAL A 120 9.80 5.22 1.89
CA VAL A 120 11.02 4.47 1.55
C VAL A 120 12.05 5.37 0.89
N VAL A 121 11.65 6.21 -0.06
CA VAL A 121 12.53 7.16 -0.73
C VAL A 121 13.06 8.19 0.26
N ALA A 122 12.20 8.80 1.09
CA ALA A 122 12.60 9.78 2.08
C ALA A 122 13.60 9.18 3.10
N ASP A 123 13.31 7.99 3.65
CA ASP A 123 14.22 7.29 4.59
C ASP A 123 15.57 6.94 3.92
N THR A 124 15.55 6.47 2.67
CA THR A 124 16.78 6.14 1.92
C THR A 124 17.66 7.39 1.71
N LEU A 125 17.05 8.51 1.33
CA LEU A 125 17.75 9.78 1.15
C LEU A 125 18.31 10.31 2.47
N HIS A 126 17.52 10.24 3.54
CA HIS A 126 17.96 10.62 4.89
C HIS A 126 19.19 9.83 5.33
N ARG A 127 19.16 8.49 5.19
CA ARG A 127 20.28 7.60 5.52
C ARG A 127 21.52 7.80 4.65
N SER A 128 21.35 8.32 3.44
CA SER A 128 22.44 8.60 2.52
C SER A 128 23.27 9.83 2.91
N GLY A 129 22.82 10.63 3.89
CA GLY A 129 23.59 11.75 4.43
C GLY A 129 23.74 12.91 3.43
N LEU A 130 22.62 13.49 3.00
CA LEU A 130 22.56 14.60 2.01
C LEU A 130 23.10 15.95 2.50
N ASN A 131 24.06 16.00 3.43
CA ASN A 131 24.56 17.22 4.08
C ASN A 131 24.74 18.42 3.13
N GLY A 132 23.85 19.41 3.23
CA GLY A 132 23.85 20.64 2.44
C GLY A 132 23.42 20.52 0.97
N LYS A 133 22.91 19.35 0.56
CA LYS A 133 22.39 19.10 -0.79
C LYS A 133 20.87 19.18 -0.78
N ARG A 134 20.32 19.74 -1.86
CA ARG A 134 18.87 19.78 -2.09
C ARG A 134 18.47 18.73 -3.12
N VAL A 135 17.32 18.12 -2.93
CA VAL A 135 16.75 17.12 -3.85
C VAL A 135 15.86 17.80 -4.88
N TYR A 136 16.06 17.52 -6.17
CA TYR A 136 15.08 17.92 -7.18
C TYR A 136 13.89 16.97 -7.13
N LEU A 137 12.69 17.49 -6.90
CA LEU A 137 11.54 16.66 -6.53
C LEU A 137 10.56 16.45 -7.69
N ILE A 138 10.44 15.20 -8.14
CA ILE A 138 9.34 14.74 -8.99
C ILE A 138 8.45 13.84 -8.14
N GLY A 139 7.32 14.38 -7.67
CA GLY A 139 6.39 13.63 -6.85
C GLY A 139 5.27 14.49 -6.27
N GLU A 140 4.29 13.80 -5.68
CA GLU A 140 3.11 14.40 -5.07
C GLU A 140 3.34 14.76 -3.59
N GLN A 141 2.29 15.32 -2.97
CA GLN A 141 2.31 15.83 -1.60
C GLN A 141 2.77 14.78 -0.57
N GLY A 142 2.41 13.51 -0.75
CA GLY A 142 2.83 12.45 0.17
C GLY A 142 4.34 12.28 0.30
N LEU A 143 5.10 12.48 -0.78
CA LEU A 143 6.56 12.45 -0.75
C LEU A 143 7.13 13.71 -0.09
N ARG A 144 6.54 14.88 -0.34
CA ARG A 144 6.91 16.14 0.31
C ARG A 144 6.79 16.03 1.82
N ASP A 145 5.65 15.57 2.30
CA ASP A 145 5.36 15.37 3.73
C ASP A 145 6.40 14.45 4.41
N GLU A 146 6.78 13.33 3.78
CA GLU A 146 7.76 12.39 4.34
C GLU A 146 9.19 12.97 4.34
N MET A 147 9.54 13.79 3.33
CA MET A 147 10.81 14.49 3.28
C MET A 147 10.90 15.62 4.31
N ASP A 148 9.82 16.39 4.48
CA ASP A 148 9.68 17.44 5.49
C ASP A 148 9.82 16.86 6.90
N GLU A 149 9.21 15.71 7.18
CA GLU A 149 9.32 15.02 8.48
C GLU A 149 10.77 14.62 8.82
N LEU A 150 11.60 14.36 7.81
CA LEU A 150 13.02 13.99 7.95
C LEU A 150 13.98 15.18 7.77
N GLY A 151 13.45 16.40 7.58
CA GLY A 151 14.24 17.61 7.38
C GLY A 151 15.05 17.63 6.07
N ILE A 152 14.60 16.92 5.04
CA ILE A 152 15.28 16.88 3.75
C ILE A 152 14.85 18.07 2.90
N GLU A 153 15.81 18.92 2.55
CA GLU A 153 15.53 20.04 1.66
C GLU A 153 15.35 19.57 0.21
N TYR A 154 14.31 20.09 -0.45
CA TYR A 154 14.05 19.84 -1.86
C TYR A 154 13.73 21.13 -2.64
N PHE A 155 13.70 21.02 -3.96
CA PHE A 155 13.39 22.12 -4.88
C PHE A 155 12.75 21.60 -6.16
N GLY A 156 12.14 22.51 -6.92
CA GLY A 156 11.55 22.20 -8.22
C GLY A 156 10.42 21.18 -8.09
N HIS A 157 9.32 21.56 -7.42
CA HIS A 157 8.09 20.79 -7.58
C HIS A 157 7.66 20.99 -9.05
N GLY A 158 7.82 19.97 -9.89
CA GLY A 158 7.30 20.02 -11.26
C GLY A 158 5.82 20.39 -11.26
N PRO A 159 5.29 21.01 -12.34
CA PRO A 159 3.87 21.38 -12.38
C PRO A 159 3.01 20.13 -12.14
N GLU A 160 2.14 20.20 -11.14
CA GLU A 160 1.08 19.22 -10.96
C GLU A 160 0.21 19.26 -12.22
N LYS A 161 0.36 18.29 -13.13
CA LYS A 161 -0.71 18.00 -14.07
C LYS A 161 -1.85 17.46 -13.23
N LYS A 162 -2.80 18.33 -12.86
CA LYS A 162 -4.08 17.92 -12.30
C LYS A 162 -4.67 16.92 -13.29
N MET A 163 -4.87 15.68 -12.85
CA MET A 163 -5.70 14.75 -13.59
C MET A 163 -7.10 15.33 -13.58
N ASP A 164 -7.63 15.61 -14.77
CA ASP A 164 -9.07 15.84 -14.95
C ASP A 164 -9.80 14.59 -14.43
N GLU A 165 -11.06 14.76 -13.97
CA GLU A 165 -11.84 13.76 -13.22
C GLU A 165 -12.12 12.42 -13.95
N GLU A 166 -11.53 12.20 -15.12
CA GLU A 166 -11.58 10.96 -15.89
C GLU A 166 -10.26 10.19 -15.72
N GLY A 167 -10.32 9.15 -14.88
CA GLY A 167 -9.18 8.36 -14.47
C GLY A 167 -8.35 7.77 -15.62
N GLY A 168 -7.03 7.85 -15.46
CA GLY A 168 -6.05 7.04 -16.18
C GLY A 168 -5.00 7.88 -16.90
N ALA A 169 -3.85 8.11 -16.26
CA ALA A 169 -2.64 8.46 -16.98
C ALA A 169 -1.46 7.63 -16.47
N PHE A 170 -1.43 6.36 -16.87
CA PHE A 170 -0.18 5.63 -16.99
C PHE A 170 0.56 6.20 -18.21
N MET A 171 1.74 6.78 -17.99
CA MET A 171 2.95 6.59 -18.81
C MET A 171 2.81 6.61 -20.36
N TYR A 172 2.07 7.56 -20.97
CA TYR A 172 2.05 7.71 -22.44
C TYR A 172 2.60 9.03 -22.98
N ASP A 173 3.05 9.95 -22.11
CA ASP A 173 3.36 11.32 -22.54
C ASP A 173 4.79 11.79 -22.18
N ILE A 174 5.74 10.87 -22.08
CA ILE A 174 7.16 11.23 -22.11
C ILE A 174 7.63 11.10 -23.56
N LYS A 175 7.54 12.19 -24.33
CA LYS A 175 8.34 12.33 -25.54
C LYS A 175 9.77 12.65 -25.11
N LEU A 176 10.65 11.67 -25.20
CA LEU A 176 12.08 11.92 -25.20
C LEU A 176 12.40 12.47 -26.59
N GLU A 177 12.78 13.74 -26.67
CA GLU A 177 13.38 14.28 -27.89
C GLU A 177 14.76 13.65 -28.07
N GLU A 178 15.08 13.27 -29.32
CA GLU A 178 16.36 12.65 -29.73
C GLU A 178 17.55 13.61 -29.64
#